data_AF-A0A7R9WKQ0-F1
#
_entry.id   AF-A0A7R9WKQ0-F1
#
_cell.length_a   1.000
_cell.length_b   1.000
_cell.length_c   1.000
_cell.angle_alpha   90.00
_cell.angle_beta   90.00
_cell.angle_gamma   90.00
#
_symmetry.space_group_name_H-M   'P 1'
#
loop_
_entity.id
_entity.type
_entity.pdbx_description
1 polymer ?
#
loop_
_entity_poly.entity_id
_entity_poly.type
_entity_poly.pdbx_seq_one_letter_code
_entity_poly.pdbx_strand_id
1 'polypeptide(L)'
;GKKEFPDAAVNLRIAVSVARHAKDPLGELTYAYCVASDSGVFGTEMLFLNVHPLQRLLPKSLLLRQYERVLCDAVSDVGVDVNAACTHDHLHGLLSFVPGLGPRKAAALRQSLVRIGGV
;
A
#
# COMPACT_ATOMS: atom_id res chain seq x y z
N GLY A 1 10.26 2.11 1.56
CA GLY A 1 11.57 1.62 2.02
C GLY A 1 12.74 2.31 1.33
N LYS A 2 13.41 1.65 0.38
CA LYS A 2 14.66 2.15 -0.26
C LYS A 2 14.50 3.48 -1.00
N LYS A 3 13.37 3.68 -1.70
CA LYS A 3 13.05 4.94 -2.39
C LYS A 3 12.81 6.10 -1.43
N GLU A 4 12.25 5.82 -0.25
CA GLU A 4 11.87 6.83 0.75
C GLU A 4 13.05 7.21 1.66
N PHE A 5 13.89 6.24 1.99
CA PHE A 5 15.08 6.42 2.83
C PHE A 5 16.31 5.80 2.14
N PRO A 6 16.89 6.47 1.12
CA PRO A 6 18.01 5.93 0.36
C PRO A 6 19.26 5.74 1.22
N ASP A 7 19.57 6.72 2.07
CA ASP A 7 20.81 6.76 2.87
C ASP A 7 20.71 6.01 4.21
N ALA A 8 19.51 5.58 4.60
CA ALA A 8 19.31 4.87 5.85
C ALA A 8 19.85 3.42 5.77
N ALA A 9 20.39 2.93 6.88
CA ALA A 9 20.72 1.51 7.02
C ALA A 9 19.46 0.63 6.89
N VAL A 10 19.63 -0.62 6.42
CA VAL A 10 18.52 -1.57 6.24
C VAL A 10 17.72 -1.75 7.54
N ASN A 11 18.42 -1.91 8.68
CA ASN A 11 17.79 -2.09 9.98
C ASN A 11 16.91 -0.91 10.40
N LEU A 12 17.31 0.33 10.05
CA LEU A 12 16.50 1.52 10.33
C LEU A 12 15.22 1.52 9.48
N ARG A 13 15.30 1.13 8.21
CA ARG A 13 14.10 0.99 7.36
C ARG A 13 13.14 -0.07 7.89
N ILE A 14 13.68 -1.19 8.38
CA ILE A 14 12.86 -2.23 9.02
C ILE A 14 12.19 -1.67 10.28
N ALA A 15 12.94 -0.99 11.15
CA ALA A 15 12.38 -0.38 12.36
C ALA A 15 11.25 0.62 12.05
N VAL A 16 11.40 1.44 11.01
CA VAL A 16 10.35 2.36 10.54
C VAL A 16 9.11 1.60 10.06
N SER A 17 9.29 0.56 9.25
CA SER A 17 8.16 -0.26 8.74
C SER A 17 7.41 -0.95 9.89
N VAL A 18 8.13 -1.52 10.86
CA VAL A 18 7.53 -2.13 12.06
C VAL A 18 6.75 -1.11 12.88
N ALA A 19 7.30 0.09 13.08
CA ALA A 19 6.63 1.16 13.81
C ALA A 19 5.36 1.66 13.09
N ARG A 20 5.41 1.76 11.76
CA ARG A 20 4.23 2.12 10.94
C ARG A 20 3.16 1.04 11.01
N HIS A 21 3.55 -0.23 10.86
CA HIS A 21 2.62 -1.36 10.97
C HIS A 21 1.93 -1.42 12.34
N ALA A 22 2.66 -1.12 13.42
CA ALA A 22 2.09 -1.07 14.77
C ALA A 22 1.07 0.06 14.96
N LYS A 23 1.20 1.17 14.21
CA LYS A 23 0.27 2.31 14.24
C LYS A 23 -0.93 2.11 13.32
N ASP A 24 -0.67 1.71 12.09
CA ASP A 24 -1.65 1.51 11.03
C ASP A 24 -1.20 0.32 10.17
N PRO A 25 -1.67 -0.90 10.49
CA PRO A 25 -1.31 -2.08 9.73
C PRO A 25 -1.88 -2.05 8.31
N LEU A 26 -3.05 -1.43 8.10
CA LEU A 26 -3.70 -1.34 6.79
C LEU A 26 -2.93 -0.38 5.87
N GLY A 27 -2.50 0.76 6.39
CA GLY A 27 -1.63 1.70 5.68
C GLY A 27 -0.32 1.05 5.24
N GLU A 28 0.37 0.34 6.13
CA GLU A 28 1.64 -0.31 5.78
C GLU A 28 1.45 -1.45 4.76
N LEU A 29 0.36 -2.23 4.84
CA LEU A 29 0.05 -3.30 3.88
C LEU A 29 -0.31 -2.75 2.49
N THR A 30 -1.13 -1.71 2.42
CA THR A 30 -1.47 -1.05 1.14
C THR A 30 -0.25 -0.37 0.53
N TYR A 31 0.63 0.22 1.35
CA TYR A 31 1.92 0.72 0.90
C TYR A 31 2.77 -0.39 0.29
N ALA A 32 2.92 -1.53 0.97
CA ALA A 32 3.68 -2.67 0.47
C ALA A 32 3.10 -3.20 -0.87
N TYR A 33 1.78 -3.19 -1.05
CA TYR A 33 1.17 -3.59 -2.32
C TYR A 33 1.47 -2.62 -3.46
N CYS A 34 1.39 -1.31 -3.18
CA CYS A 34 1.53 -0.25 -4.18
C CYS A 34 2.98 0.03 -4.59
N VAL A 35 3.97 -0.42 -3.80
CA VAL A 35 5.37 -0.37 -4.21
C VAL A 35 5.57 -1.34 -5.38
N ALA A 36 5.62 -0.79 -6.60
CA ALA A 36 5.90 -1.57 -7.79
C ALA A 36 7.23 -2.30 -7.62
N SER A 37 7.18 -3.63 -7.77
CA SER A 37 8.39 -4.45 -7.91
C SER A 37 9.13 -4.09 -9.19
N ASP A 38 10.41 -4.46 -9.27
CA ASP A 38 11.23 -4.28 -10.48
C ASP A 38 10.63 -4.97 -11.72
N SER A 39 9.67 -5.87 -11.53
CA SER A 39 8.93 -6.57 -12.59
C SER A 39 7.70 -5.83 -13.13
N GLY A 40 7.35 -4.66 -12.57
CA GLY A 40 6.19 -3.87 -12.98
C GLY A 40 4.83 -4.42 -12.49
N VAL A 41 4.84 -5.49 -11.70
CA VAL A 41 3.64 -6.09 -11.10
C VAL A 41 3.45 -5.58 -9.67
N PHE A 42 2.24 -5.13 -9.34
CA PHE A 42 1.85 -4.71 -8.00
C PHE A 42 1.57 -5.90 -7.09
N GLY A 43 1.77 -5.73 -5.78
CA GLY A 43 1.39 -6.72 -4.78
C GLY A 43 2.32 -7.92 -4.63
N THR A 44 3.38 -8.07 -5.44
CA THR A 44 4.28 -9.24 -5.35
C THR A 44 4.94 -9.37 -3.98
N GLU A 45 5.18 -8.26 -3.29
CA GLU A 45 5.71 -8.25 -1.92
C GLU A 45 4.78 -8.93 -0.91
N MET A 46 3.46 -8.90 -1.14
CA MET A 46 2.49 -9.59 -0.27
C MET A 46 2.59 -11.11 -0.36
N LEU A 47 3.22 -11.67 -1.40
CA LEU A 47 3.41 -13.12 -1.51
C LEU A 47 4.40 -13.67 -0.48
N PHE A 48 5.19 -12.81 0.18
CA PHE A 48 6.07 -13.19 1.27
C PHE A 48 5.35 -13.27 2.63
N LEU A 49 4.10 -12.81 2.71
CA LEU A 49 3.27 -12.98 3.90
C LEU A 49 2.87 -14.45 4.03
N ASN A 50 3.13 -15.04 5.20
CA ASN A 50 2.69 -16.39 5.54
C ASN A 50 1.30 -16.32 6.19
N VAL A 51 0.26 -16.22 5.36
CA VAL A 51 -1.13 -16.12 5.81
C VAL A 51 -1.71 -17.50 6.11
N HIS A 52 -1.39 -18.50 5.28
CA HIS A 52 -1.92 -19.86 5.45
C HIS A 52 -0.91 -20.94 5.03
N PRO A 53 -0.79 -22.08 5.75
CA PRO A 53 0.15 -23.16 5.41
C PRO A 53 -0.02 -23.70 3.98
N LEU A 54 -1.27 -23.76 3.50
CA LEU A 54 -1.61 -24.26 2.16
C LEU A 54 -1.59 -23.18 1.06
N GLN A 55 -1.20 -21.93 1.36
CA GLN A 55 -1.23 -20.84 0.35
C GLN A 55 -0.37 -21.13 -0.88
N ARG A 56 0.68 -21.95 -0.72
CA ARG A 56 1.60 -22.35 -1.81
C ARG A 56 0.95 -23.28 -2.84
N LEU A 57 -0.20 -23.87 -2.53
CA LEU A 57 -0.96 -24.71 -3.47
C LEU A 57 -1.77 -23.87 -4.47
N LEU A 58 -1.91 -22.55 -4.25
CA LEU A 58 -2.68 -21.66 -5.10
C LEU A 58 -1.80 -20.98 -6.15
N PRO A 59 -2.33 -20.72 -7.36
CA PRO A 59 -1.69 -19.84 -8.32
C PRO A 59 -1.47 -18.44 -7.72
N LYS A 60 -0.26 -17.89 -7.88
CA LYS A 60 0.11 -16.56 -7.36
C LYS A 60 -0.86 -15.45 -7.82
N SER A 61 -1.34 -15.53 -9.05
CA SER A 61 -2.31 -14.56 -9.62
C SER A 61 -3.66 -14.58 -8.89
N LEU A 62 -4.14 -15.77 -8.50
CA LEU A 62 -5.36 -15.90 -7.71
C LEU A 62 -5.16 -15.30 -6.32
N LEU A 63 -4.03 -15.60 -5.68
CA LEU A 63 -3.72 -15.10 -4.35
C LEU A 63 -3.62 -13.56 -4.33
N LEU A 64 -2.93 -12.95 -5.31
CA LEU A 64 -2.85 -11.50 -5.46
C LEU A 64 -4.24 -10.87 -5.65
N ARG A 65 -5.08 -11.46 -6.51
CA ARG A 65 -6.45 -10.98 -6.71
C ARG A 65 -7.28 -11.01 -5.43
N GLN A 66 -7.10 -12.03 -4.59
CA GLN A 66 -7.80 -12.09 -3.30
C GLN A 66 -7.25 -11.09 -2.29
N TYR A 67 -5.94 -10.87 -2.25
CA TYR A 67 -5.36 -9.81 -1.42
C TYR A 67 -5.87 -8.43 -1.82
N GLU A 68 -5.91 -8.12 -3.12
CA GLU A 68 -6.47 -6.86 -3.61
C GLU A 68 -7.92 -6.67 -3.17
N ARG A 69 -8.75 -7.72 -3.31
CA ARG A 69 -10.15 -7.69 -2.89
C ARG A 69 -10.31 -7.40 -1.40
N VAL A 70 -9.57 -8.13 -0.56
CA VAL A 70 -9.63 -7.96 0.90
C VAL A 70 -9.15 -6.57 1.32
N LEU A 71 -8.13 -6.03 0.66
CA LEU A 71 -7.66 -4.67 0.91
C LEU A 71 -8.72 -3.62 0.53
N CYS A 72 -9.41 -3.78 -0.60
CA CYS A 72 -10.54 -2.91 -0.97
C CYS A 72 -11.67 -2.96 0.06
N ASP A 73 -12.05 -4.16 0.52
CA ASP A 73 -13.11 -4.34 1.51
C ASP A 73 -12.71 -3.69 2.85
N ALA A 74 -11.49 -3.93 3.32
CA ALA A 74 -10.97 -3.35 4.56
C ALA A 74 -10.84 -1.81 4.50
N VAL A 75 -10.35 -1.26 3.39
CA VAL A 75 -10.24 0.19 3.19
C VAL A 75 -11.62 0.85 3.13
N SER A 76 -12.61 0.18 2.53
CA SER A 76 -13.98 0.70 2.48
C SER A 76 -14.64 0.70 3.86
N ASP A 77 -14.32 -0.25 4.72
CA ASP A 77 -14.90 -0.35 6.07
C ASP A 77 -14.27 0.64 7.05
N VAL A 78 -12.94 0.78 7.03
CA VAL A 78 -12.20 1.69 7.92
C VAL A 78 -12.30 3.15 7.47
N GLY A 79 -12.34 3.39 6.16
CA GLY A 79 -12.23 4.73 5.58
C GLY A 79 -10.78 5.24 5.48
N VAL A 80 -10.60 6.35 4.77
CA VAL A 80 -9.28 6.95 4.51
C VAL A 80 -9.33 8.45 4.74
N ASP A 81 -8.37 8.96 5.53
CA ASP A 81 -8.09 10.39 5.57
C ASP A 81 -7.36 10.80 4.29
N VAL A 82 -8.08 11.47 3.39
CA VAL A 82 -7.59 11.91 2.09
C VAL A 82 -6.43 12.90 2.23
N ASN A 83 -6.48 13.80 3.21
CA ASN A 83 -5.44 14.80 3.41
C ASN A 83 -4.15 14.11 3.87
N ALA A 84 -4.25 13.23 4.87
CA ALA A 84 -3.10 12.47 5.35
C ALA A 84 -2.49 11.59 4.25
N ALA A 85 -3.32 10.94 3.42
CA ALA A 85 -2.88 10.07 2.32
C ALA A 85 -2.30 10.82 1.11
N CYS A 86 -2.65 12.10 0.93
CA CYS A 86 -2.03 12.95 -0.09
C CYS A 86 -0.72 13.58 0.39
N THR A 87 -0.62 13.89 1.69
CA THR A 87 0.57 14.49 2.32
C THR A 87 1.68 13.48 2.55
N HIS A 88 1.35 12.26 3.01
CA HIS A 88 2.34 11.25 3.38
C HIS A 88 2.41 10.12 2.35
N ASP A 89 3.58 9.90 1.75
CA ASP A 89 3.79 8.88 0.72
C ASP A 89 3.45 7.46 1.18
N HIS A 90 3.73 7.14 2.45
CA HIS A 90 3.45 5.81 3.00
C HIS A 90 1.95 5.55 3.22
N LEU A 91 1.11 6.58 3.26
CA LEU A 91 -0.36 6.44 3.36
C LEU A 91 -1.04 6.51 2.00
N HIS A 92 -0.33 6.92 0.95
CA HIS A 92 -0.89 7.08 -0.38
C HIS A 92 -1.47 5.77 -0.96
N GLY A 93 -0.93 4.61 -0.54
CA GLY A 93 -1.42 3.30 -0.96
C GLY A 93 -2.91 3.10 -0.68
N LEU A 94 -3.41 3.62 0.45
CA LEU A 94 -4.81 3.51 0.86
C LEU A 94 -5.78 4.02 -0.21
N LEU A 95 -5.47 5.15 -0.86
CA LEU A 95 -6.32 5.75 -1.89
C LEU A 95 -6.52 4.83 -3.10
N SER A 96 -5.56 3.96 -3.40
CA SER A 96 -5.68 3.03 -4.53
C SER A 96 -6.75 1.96 -4.32
N PHE A 97 -7.07 1.66 -3.06
CA PHE A 97 -8.03 0.62 -2.67
C PHE A 97 -9.41 1.18 -2.30
N VAL A 98 -9.57 2.51 -2.30
CA VAL A 98 -10.90 3.12 -2.16
C VAL A 98 -11.74 2.69 -3.37
N PRO A 99 -12.97 2.16 -3.14
CA PRO A 99 -13.84 1.73 -4.21
C PRO A 99 -14.01 2.79 -5.30
N GLY A 100 -13.63 2.45 -6.53
CA GLY A 100 -13.77 3.31 -7.70
C GLY A 100 -12.56 4.20 -8.04
N LEU A 101 -11.53 4.30 -7.19
CA LEU A 101 -10.30 5.06 -7.50
C LEU A 101 -9.30 4.22 -8.31
N GLY A 102 -8.74 3.15 -7.73
CA GLY A 102 -7.59 2.45 -8.33
C GLY A 102 -6.33 3.32 -8.42
N PRO A 103 -5.19 2.76 -8.83
CA PRO A 103 -3.89 3.45 -8.78
C PRO A 103 -3.84 4.69 -9.68
N ARG A 104 -4.46 4.63 -10.86
CA ARG A 104 -4.48 5.75 -11.80
C ARG A 104 -5.27 6.95 -11.29
N LYS A 105 -6.46 6.74 -10.72
CA LYS A 105 -7.27 7.87 -10.22
C LYS A 105 -6.78 8.35 -8.86
N ALA A 106 -6.22 7.48 -8.02
CA ALA A 106 -5.57 7.88 -6.78
C ALA A 106 -4.40 8.86 -7.02
N ALA A 107 -3.56 8.57 -8.02
CA ALA A 107 -2.48 9.48 -8.42
C ALA A 107 -3.02 10.81 -8.98
N ALA A 108 -4.06 10.76 -9.83
CA ALA A 108 -4.69 11.96 -10.38
C ALA A 108 -5.34 12.81 -9.28
N LEU A 109 -6.00 12.20 -8.29
CA LEU A 109 -6.59 12.87 -7.14
C LEU A 109 -5.52 13.63 -6.34
N ARG A 110 -4.39 12.98 -6.04
CA ARG A 110 -3.27 13.61 -5.33
C ARG A 110 -2.73 14.82 -6.10
N GLN A 111 -2.54 14.70 -7.40
CA GLN A 111 -2.07 15.81 -8.25
C GLN A 111 -3.05 16.99 -8.28
N SER A 112 -4.35 16.70 -8.33
CA SER A 112 -5.40 17.73 -8.29
C SER A 112 -5.42 18.46 -6.95
N LEU A 113 -5.32 17.74 -5.82
CA LEU A 113 -5.30 18.34 -4.48
C LEU A 113 -4.10 19.26 -4.28
N VAL A 114 -2.91 18.83 -4.70
CA VAL A 114 -1.69 19.65 -4.65
C VAL A 114 -1.86 20.94 -5.46
N ARG A 115 -2.57 20.90 -6.58
CA ARG A 115 -2.83 22.08 -7.43
C ARG A 115 -3.81 23.08 -6.79
N ILE A 116 -4.80 22.58 -6.06
CA ILE A 116 -5.85 23.40 -5.44
C ILE A 116 -5.32 24.09 -4.16
N GLY A 117 -4.13 23.72 -3.68
CA GLY A 117 -3.56 24.24 -2.43
C GLY A 117 -4.15 23.58 -1.18
N GLY A 118 -4.83 22.44 -1.35
CA GLY A 118 -5.27 21.61 -0.24
C GLY A 118 -4.10 20.78 0.29
N VAL A 119 -3.35 21.36 1.23
CA VAL A 119 -2.48 20.68 2.22
C VAL A 119 -2.39 21.50 3.48
#